data_AF-A0A5P1EFD8-F1
#
_entry.id   AF-A0A5P1EFD8-F1
#
_cell.length_a   1.000
_cell.length_b   1.000
_cell.length_c   1.000
_cell.angle_alpha   90.00
_cell.angle_beta   90.00
_cell.angle_gamma   90.00
#
_symmetry.space_group_name_H-M   'P 1'
#
loop_
_entity.id
_entity.type
_entity.pdbx_description
1 polymer ?
#
loop_
_entity_poly.entity_id
_entity_poly.type
_entity_poly.pdbx_seq_one_letter_code
_entity_poly.pdbx_strand_id
1 'polypeptide(L)' 'MQMTTAMCSDLPPSPTSDDVFTHIVLCLSGKILAELFEEVLDQLDLDAGAQAGLAGGSSSGVQRRELNDAEDS' A
#
# COMPACT_ATOMS: atom_id res chain seq x y z
N MET A 1 7.29 9.18 22.99
CA MET A 1 5.84 9.46 23.00
C MET A 1 5.17 8.30 22.29
N GLN A 2 4.31 7.51 22.96
CA GLN A 2 3.53 6.46 22.30
C GLN A 2 2.08 6.95 22.20
N MET A 3 1.53 6.93 20.99
CA MET A 3 0.12 7.27 20.76
C MET A 3 -0.75 6.19 21.39
N THR A 4 -1.71 6.59 22.22
CA THR A 4 -2.69 5.65 22.79
C THR A 4 -3.76 5.35 21.75
N THR A 5 -4.38 4.17 21.79
CA THR A 5 -5.44 3.77 20.85
C THR A 5 -6.58 4.79 20.74
N ALA A 6 -6.92 5.46 21.86
CA ALA A 6 -7.92 6.53 21.88
C ALA A 6 -7.52 7.75 21.04
N MET A 7 -6.22 8.09 21.00
CA MET A 7 -5.71 9.20 20.18
C MET A 7 -5.70 8.87 18.69
N CYS A 8 -5.56 7.60 18.31
CA CYS A 8 -5.62 7.18 16.92
C CYS A 8 -7.05 7.24 16.35
N SER A 9 -8.08 7.15 17.21
CA SER A 9 -9.49 7.22 16.79
C SER A 9 -9.97 8.63 16.46
N ASP A 10 -9.31 9.66 16.98
CA ASP A 10 -9.61 11.08 16.67
C ASP A 10 -8.91 11.56 15.39
N LEU A 11 -8.03 10.74 14.79
CA LEU A 11 -7.36 11.08 13.54
C LEU A 11 -8.30 10.88 12.35
N PRO A 12 -8.25 11.75 11.33
CA PRO A 12 -8.95 11.50 10.09
C PRO A 12 -8.47 10.17 9.49
N PRO A 13 -9.36 9.45 8.77
CA PRO A 13 -8.98 8.22 8.12
C PRO A 13 -7.81 8.47 7.17
N SER A 14 -6.87 7.53 7.15
CA SER A 14 -5.80 7.55 6.16
C SER A 14 -6.41 7.48 4.76
N PRO A 15 -5.87 8.25 3.79
CA PRO A 15 -6.34 8.19 2.42
C PRO A 15 -6.17 6.78 1.86
N THR A 16 -7.18 6.35 1.10
CA THR A 16 -7.17 5.08 0.37
C THR A 16 -6.31 5.18 -0.88
N SER A 17 -6.02 4.04 -1.52
CA SER A 17 -5.39 4.03 -2.84
C SER A 17 -6.17 4.85 -3.86
N ASP A 18 -7.50 4.80 -3.79
CA ASP A 18 -8.40 5.47 -4.72
C ASP A 18 -8.37 6.99 -4.51
N ASP A 19 -8.27 7.43 -3.25
CA ASP A 19 -8.08 8.85 -2.90
C ASP A 19 -6.76 9.38 -3.48
N VAL A 20 -5.68 8.61 -3.35
CA VAL A 20 -4.37 8.98 -3.90
C VAL A 20 -4.40 8.99 -5.43
N PHE A 21 -5.01 7.98 -6.04
CA PHE A 21 -5.15 7.88 -7.50
C PHE A 21 -5.94 9.07 -8.06
N THR A 22 -7.09 9.37 -7.46
CA THR A 22 -7.93 10.52 -7.84
C THR A 22 -7.15 11.82 -7.72
N HIS A 23 -6.36 11.99 -6.65
CA HIS A 23 -5.50 13.16 -6.48
C HIS A 23 -4.47 13.31 -7.59
N ILE A 24 -3.82 12.21 -8.00
CA ILE A 24 -2.84 12.21 -9.10
C ILE A 24 -3.51 12.63 -10.42
N VAL A 25 -4.66 12.05 -10.76
CA VAL A 25 -5.41 12.36 -11.98
C VAL A 25 -5.80 13.83 -12.03
N LEU A 26 -6.36 14.37 -10.94
CA LEU A 26 -6.74 15.79 -10.82
C LEU A 26 -5.53 16.74 -10.90
N CYS A 27 -4.41 16.35 -10.30
CA CYS A 27 -3.18 17.14 -10.38
C CYS A 27 -2.64 17.22 -11.81
N LEU A 28 -2.69 16.11 -12.55
CA LEU A 28 -2.23 16.07 -13.94
C LEU A 28 -3.18 16.87 -14.85
N SER A 29 -4.50 16.76 -14.69
CA SER A 29 -5.46 17.48 -15.54
C SER A 29 -5.31 19.01 -15.49
N GLY A 30 -4.77 19.56 -14.38
CA GLY A 30 -4.48 20.99 -14.26
C GLY A 30 -3.08 21.43 -14.70
N LYS A 31 -2.19 20.49 -15.02
CA LYS A 31 -0.76 20.75 -15.30
C LYS A 31 -0.35 20.39 -16.73
N ILE A 32 -1.05 19.47 -17.38
CA ILE A 32 -0.75 19.02 -18.74
C ILE A 32 -1.90 19.33 -19.70
N LEU A 33 -1.55 19.50 -20.98
CA LEU A 33 -2.51 19.74 -22.05
C LEU A 33 -3.44 18.52 -22.17
N ALA A 34 -4.72 18.75 -22.50
CA ALA A 34 -5.73 17.70 -22.56
C ALA A 34 -5.31 16.51 -23.46
N GLU A 35 -4.67 16.79 -24.61
CA GLU A 35 -4.20 15.75 -25.54
C GLU A 35 -3.12 14.85 -24.94
N LEU A 36 -2.19 15.43 -24.17
CA LEU A 36 -1.15 14.67 -23.46
C LEU A 36 -1.73 13.95 -22.23
N PHE A 37 -2.75 14.53 -21.60
CA PHE A 37 -3.43 13.91 -20.48
C PHE A 37 -4.17 12.63 -20.90
N GLU A 38 -4.87 12.67 -22.03
CA GLU A 38 -5.49 11.47 -22.62
C GLU A 38 -4.45 10.40 -22.94
N GLU A 39 -3.32 10.76 -23.57
CA GLU A 39 -2.24 9.81 -23.86
C GLU A 39 -1.61 9.19 -22.60
N VAL A 40 -1.52 9.95 -21.51
CA VAL A 40 -1.04 9.45 -20.21
C VAL A 40 -2.06 8.53 -19.57
N LEU A 41 -3.36 8.83 -19.67
CA LEU A 41 -4.43 7.98 -19.15
C LEU A 41 -4.54 6.67 -19.94
N ASP A 42 -4.39 6.70 -21.26
CA ASP A 42 -4.40 5.50 -22.12
C ASP A 42 -3.23 4.54 -21.84
N GLN A 43 -2.09 5.09 -21.40
CA GLN A 43 -0.93 4.29 -20.97
C GLN A 43 -1.05 3.80 -19.52
N LEU A 44 -1.93 4.40 -18.73
CA LEU A 44 -2.18 3.99 -17.37
C LEU A 44 -3.16 2.81 -17.39
N ASP A 45 -2.65 1.58 -17.27
CA ASP A 45 -3.49 0.39 -17.14
C ASP A 45 -4.20 0.41 -15.77
N LEU A 46 -5.43 0.91 -15.75
CA LEU A 46 -6.29 0.98 -14.57
C LEU A 46 -6.82 -0.40 -14.15
N ASP A 47 -6.82 -1.39 -15.05
CA ASP A 47 -7.29 -2.74 -14.78
C ASP A 47 -6.18 -3.63 -14.15
N ALA A 48 -4.90 -3.35 -14.41
CA ALA A 48 -3.78 -4.02 -13.74
C ALA A 48 -3.70 -3.74 -12.22
N GLY A 49 -4.28 -2.63 -11.76
CA GLY A 49 -4.37 -2.27 -10.33
C GLY A 49 -5.19 -3.26 -9.50
N ALA A 50 -6.11 -4.01 -10.13
CA ALA A 50 -6.88 -5.05 -9.45
C ALA A 50 -6.05 -6.32 -9.14
N GLN A 51 -4.89 -6.52 -9.77
CA GLN A 51 -4.12 -7.77 -9.67
C GLN A 51 -2.82 -7.66 -8.87
N ALA A 52 -2.24 -6.47 -8.67
CA ALA A 52 -0.95 -6.32 -7.99
C ALA A 52 -1.00 -6.28 -6.45
N GLY A 53 -2.20 -6.32 -5.83
CA GLY A 53 -2.39 -6.22 -4.37
C GLY A 53 -2.54 -7.53 -3.59
N LEU A 54 -2.57 -8.71 -4.25
CA LEU A 54 -2.87 -9.99 -3.60
C LEU A 54 -1.85 -11.12 -3.88
N ALA A 55 -0.61 -10.77 -4.24
CA ALA A 55 0.49 -11.74 -4.33
C ALA A 55 1.64 -11.39 -3.35
N GLY A 56 1.30 -10.85 -2.19
CA GLY A 56 2.20 -10.80 -1.04
C GLY A 56 2.27 -12.16 -0.35
N GLY A 57 2.82 -13.16 -1.04
CA GLY A 57 3.17 -14.44 -0.43
C GLY A 57 4.24 -14.22 0.63
N SER A 58 3.83 -14.02 1.90
CA SER A 58 4.76 -14.01 3.03
C SER A 58 5.14 -15.46 3.36
N SER A 59 6.04 -16.01 2.56
CA SER A 59 6.83 -17.19 2.95
C SER A 59 7.74 -16.75 4.10
N SER A 60 7.26 -16.88 5.33
CA SER A 60 8.12 -16.82 6.52
C SER A 60 8.86 -18.15 6.64
N GLY A 61 9.86 -18.33 5.78
CA GLY A 61 10.92 -19.31 5.96
C GLY A 61 11.79 -18.93 7.15
N VAL A 62 11.27 -19.13 8.37
CA VAL A 62 12.07 -19.16 9.59
C VAL A 62 12.08 -20.60 10.09
N GLN A 63 13.12 -21.33 9.69
CA GLN A 63 13.45 -22.61 10.31
C GLN A 63 13.63 -22.35 11.81
N ARG A 64 12.65 -22.76 12.61
CA ARG A 64 12.82 -22.87 14.06
C ARG A 64 13.93 -23.88 14.29
N ARG A 65 15.13 -23.38 14.61
CA ARG A 65 16.18 -24.18 15.23
C ARG A 65 15.65 -24.55 16.62
N GLU A 66 15.20 -25.79 16.78
CA GLU A 66 14.95 -26.40 18.09
C GLU A 66 16.30 -26.47 18.82
N LEU A 67 16.63 -25.42 19.56
CA LEU A 67 17.58 -25.47 20.67
C LEU A 67 16.79 -25.96 21.87
N ASN A 68 16.67 -27.27 22.01
CA ASN A 68 16.24 -27.87 23.27
C ASN A 68 17.51 -28.19 24.05
N ASP A 69 17.90 -27.22 24.87
CA ASP A 69 18.93 -27.36 25.90
C ASP A 69 18.24 -28.07 27.08
N ALA A 70 18.55 -29.34 27.27
CA ALA A 70 18.08 -30.14 28.40
C ALA A 70 19.30 -30.69 29.13
N GLU A 71 19.93 -29.82 29.89
CA GLU A 71 20.79 -30.16 31.02
C GLU A 71 19.87 -30.44 32.23
N ASP A 72 19.73 -31.71 32.66
CA ASP A 72 19.57 -32.03 34.08
C ASP A 72 19.90 -33.52 34.38
N SER A 73 20.91 -33.68 35.24
CA SER A 73 21.28 -34.80 36.13
C SER A 73 21.79 -36.15 35.59
#